data_AF-A0A349H4K4-F1
#
_entry.id   AF-A0A349H4K4-F1
#
_cell.length_a   1.000
_cell.length_b   1.000
_cell.length_c   1.000
_cell.angle_alpha   90.00
_cell.angle_beta   90.00
_cell.angle_gamma   90.00
#
_symmetry.space_group_name_H-M   'P 1'
#
loop_
_entity.id
_entity.type
_entity.pdbx_description
1 polymer ?
#
loop_
_entity_poly.entity_id
_entity_poly.type
_entity_poly.pdbx_seq_one_letter_code
_entity_poly.pdbx_strand_id
1 'polypeptide(L)' 'DTVAGMLASGLDKTGEATLLVDIGTNGEIVLAHNGRMQATSAAAGPAFEGARIVQGMRATAGAIEKVILGEDVILNVIG' A
#
# COMPACT_ATOMS: atom_id res chain seq x y z
N ASP A 1 -8.81 -8.13 5.83
CA ASP A 1 -8.10 -6.83 5.91
C ASP A 1 -8.95 -5.70 5.34
N THR A 2 -9.41 -5.77 4.08
CA THR A 2 -10.06 -4.65 3.40
C THR A 2 -11.22 -4.03 4.17
N VAL A 3 -12.15 -4.85 4.70
CA VAL A 3 -13.27 -4.34 5.52
C VAL A 3 -12.78 -3.65 6.80
N ALA A 4 -11.71 -4.15 7.43
CA ALA A 4 -11.10 -3.49 8.57
C ALA A 4 -10.45 -2.17 8.17
N GLY A 5 -9.79 -2.11 7.00
CA GLY A 5 -9.28 -0.87 6.41
C GLY A 5 -10.38 0.16 6.12
N MET A 6 -11.52 -0.28 5.58
CA MET A 6 -12.69 0.57 5.36
C MET A 6 -13.19 1.19 6.67
N LEU A 7 -13.34 0.38 7.72
CA LEU A 7 -13.78 0.87 9.03
C LEU A 7 -12.75 1.81 9.68
N ALA A 8 -11.46 1.45 9.64
CA ALA A 8 -10.39 2.21 10.25
C ALA A 8 -10.17 3.57 9.58
N SER A 9 -10.35 3.65 8.27
CA SER A 9 -10.27 4.90 7.49
C SER A 9 -11.55 5.74 7.56
N GLY A 10 -12.66 5.19 8.07
CA GLY A 10 -13.96 5.86 8.03
C GLY A 10 -14.49 6.03 6.60
N LEU A 11 -14.14 5.10 5.70
CA LEU A 11 -14.53 5.14 4.28
C LEU A 11 -16.06 5.13 4.09
N ASP A 12 -16.80 4.59 5.06
CA ASP A 12 -18.27 4.60 5.07
C ASP A 12 -18.88 5.97 5.42
N LYS A 13 -18.07 6.92 5.91
CA LYS A 13 -18.52 8.22 6.43
C LYS A 13 -18.10 9.40 5.56
N THR A 14 -17.36 9.15 4.49
CA THR A 14 -16.92 10.20 3.56
C THR A 14 -18.09 10.70 2.72
N GLY A 15 -18.27 12.02 2.65
CA GLY A 15 -19.21 12.68 1.76
C GLY A 15 -18.68 12.89 0.34
N GLU A 16 -17.38 12.69 0.13
CA GLU A 16 -16.71 12.85 -1.16
C GLU A 16 -16.41 11.49 -1.81
N ALA A 17 -16.04 11.52 -3.10
CA ALA A 17 -15.55 10.32 -3.77
C ALA A 17 -14.17 9.94 -3.22
N THR A 18 -14.07 8.78 -2.55
CA THR A 18 -12.83 8.33 -1.90
C THR A 18 -12.49 6.90 -2.33
N LEU A 19 -11.22 6.65 -2.57
CA LEU A 19 -10.70 5.33 -2.90
C LEU A 19 -9.82 4.82 -1.75
N LEU A 20 -10.13 3.65 -1.22
CA LEU A 20 -9.20 2.89 -0.38
C LEU A 20 -8.48 1.89 -1.28
N VAL A 21 -7.14 1.91 -1.24
CA VAL A 21 -6.27 1.00 -1.97
C VAL A 21 -5.41 0.27 -0.95
N ASP A 22 -5.59 -1.04 -0.84
CA ASP A 22 -4.75 -1.93 -0.04
C ASP A 22 -3.79 -2.65 -0.99
N ILE A 23 -2.49 -2.47 -0.78
CA ILE A 23 -1.44 -3.00 -1.66
C ILE A 23 -0.68 -4.08 -0.91
N GLY A 24 -0.90 -5.32 -1.33
CA GLY A 24 -0.11 -6.48 -0.91
C GLY A 24 0.05 -7.46 -2.06
N THR A 25 0.09 -8.75 -1.72
CA THR A 25 0.09 -9.85 -2.70
C THR A 25 -1.10 -9.73 -3.68
N ASN A 26 -2.24 -9.28 -3.17
CA ASN A 26 -3.35 -8.79 -3.98
C ASN A 26 -3.42 -7.25 -3.88
N GLY A 27 -4.07 -6.63 -4.87
CA GLY A 27 -4.42 -5.23 -4.83
C GLY A 27 -5.93 -5.07 -4.66
N GLU A 28 -6.39 -4.86 -3.43
CA GLU A 28 -7.79 -4.57 -3.14
C GLU A 28 -8.08 -3.09 -3.27
N ILE A 29 -9.20 -2.76 -3.91
CA ILE A 29 -9.62 -1.38 -4.16
C ILE A 29 -11.09 -1.25 -3.78
N VAL A 30 -11.42 -0.24 -2.97
CA VAL A 30 -12.79 0.09 -2.58
C VAL A 30 -13.09 1.56 -2.89
N LEU A 31 -14.08 1.81 -3.75
CA LEU A 31 -14.58 3.15 -4.05
C LEU A 31 -15.82 3.43 -3.21
N ALA A 32 -15.78 4.49 -2.40
CA ALA A 32 -16.95 5.10 -1.77
C ALA A 32 -17.38 6.34 -2.56
N HIS A 33 -18.62 6.37 -3.01
CA HIS A 33 -19.20 7.50 -3.72
C HIS A 33 -20.73 7.51 -3.62
N ASN A 34 -21.33 8.67 -3.35
CA ASN A 34 -22.78 8.87 -3.24
C ASN A 34 -23.47 7.86 -2.30
N GLY A 35 -22.89 7.61 -1.12
CA GLY A 35 -23.43 6.68 -0.13
C GLY A 35 -23.38 5.20 -0.56
N ARG A 36 -22.66 4.87 -1.64
CA ARG A 36 -22.45 3.50 -2.11
C ARG A 36 -20.97 3.15 -2.04
N MET A 37 -20.70 1.87 -1.81
CA MET A 37 -19.35 1.32 -1.85
C MET A 37 -19.27 0.19 -2.89
N GLN A 38 -18.20 0.18 -3.67
CA GLN A 38 -17.90 -0.86 -4.65
C GLN A 38 -16.48 -1.35 -4.40
N ALA A 39 -16.31 -2.68 -4.32
CA ALA A 39 -15.03 -3.31 -4.08
C ALA A 39 -14.62 -4.19 -5.26
N THR A 40 -13.32 -4.25 -5.52
CA THR A 40 -12.70 -5.18 -6.46
C THR A 40 -11.34 -5.62 -5.95
N SER A 41 -10.77 -6.65 -6.56
CA SER A 41 -9.40 -7.11 -6.28
C SER A 41 -8.71 -7.46 -7.60
N ALA A 42 -7.40 -7.27 -7.63
CA ALA A 42 -6.53 -7.64 -8.75
C ALA A 42 -5.31 -8.40 -8.25
N ALA A 43 -4.79 -9.31 -9.07
CA ALA A 43 -3.50 -9.94 -8.79
C ALA A 43 -2.37 -8.92 -8.97
N ALA A 44 -1.69 -8.55 -7.88
CA ALA A 44 -0.58 -7.59 -7.90
C ALA A 44 0.79 -8.31 -7.80
N GLY A 45 0.87 -9.35 -6.96
CA GLY A 45 2.10 -10.04 -6.63
C GLY A 45 2.89 -9.35 -5.51
N PRO A 46 3.75 -10.09 -4.79
CA PRO A 46 4.30 -9.65 -3.51
C PRO A 46 5.55 -8.75 -3.63
N ALA A 47 5.68 -7.99 -4.73
CA ALA A 47 6.88 -7.19 -5.00
C ALA A 47 7.09 -6.10 -3.93
N PHE A 48 6.02 -5.43 -3.51
CA PHE A 48 6.06 -4.39 -2.46
C PHE A 48 6.26 -4.95 -1.05
N GLU A 49 6.10 -6.26 -0.86
CA GLU A 49 6.45 -6.96 0.38
C GLU A 49 7.94 -7.35 0.41
N GLY A 50 8.69 -7.01 -0.64
CA GLY A 50 10.09 -7.37 -0.83
C GLY A 50 10.31 -8.79 -1.34
N ALA A 51 9.26 -9.53 -1.70
CA ALA A 51 9.40 -10.89 -2.23
C ALA A 51 9.65 -10.89 -3.74
N ARG A 52 10.33 -11.93 -4.24
CA ARG A 52 10.66 -12.12 -5.67
C ARG A 52 11.49 -11.00 -6.30
N ILE A 53 12.13 -10.16 -5.48
CA ILE A 53 13.16 -9.20 -5.87
C ILE A 53 14.48 -9.68 -5.27
N VAL A 54 15.56 -9.71 -6.06
CA VAL A 54 16.84 -10.35 -5.68
C VAL A 54 17.41 -9.81 -4.37
N GLN A 55 17.24 -8.53 -4.11
CA GLN A 55 17.66 -7.85 -2.86
C GLN A 55 16.46 -7.28 -2.09
N GLY A 56 15.25 -7.77 -2.38
CA GLY A 56 14.05 -7.36 -1.67
C GLY A 56 13.98 -8.00 -0.28
N MET A 57 13.49 -7.24 0.68
CA MET A 57 13.21 -7.71 2.03
C MET A 57 12.04 -6.93 2.63
N ARG A 58 11.48 -7.46 3.72
CA ARG A 58 10.45 -6.75 4.49
C ARG A 58 11.04 -5.49 5.14
N ALA A 59 10.17 -4.53 5.45
CA ALA A 59 10.53 -3.34 6.22
C ALA A 59 10.91 -3.73 7.67
N THR A 60 12.18 -4.04 7.88
CA THR A 60 12.79 -4.39 9.16
C THR A 60 14.16 -3.71 9.27
N ALA A 61 14.81 -3.79 10.44
CA ALA A 61 16.16 -3.23 10.62
C ALA A 61 17.12 -3.69 9.51
N GLY A 62 17.87 -2.75 8.94
CA GLY A 62 18.75 -2.97 7.80
C GLY A 62 18.09 -2.82 6.42
N ALA A 63 16.76 -2.68 6.33
CA ALA A 63 16.08 -2.43 5.06
C ALA A 63 16.22 -0.96 4.61
N ILE A 64 16.50 -0.75 3.32
CA ILE A 64 16.51 0.58 2.72
C ILE A 64 15.06 1.06 2.55
N GLU A 65 14.65 2.08 3.29
CA GLU A 65 13.29 2.65 3.23
C GLU A 65 13.19 3.87 2.30
N LYS A 66 14.33 4.50 1.99
CA LYS A 66 14.38 5.66 1.09
C LYS A 66 15.68 5.68 0.29
N VAL A 67 15.54 6.02 -0.98
CA VAL A 67 16.65 6.28 -1.90
C VAL A 67 16.48 7.68 -2.49
N ILE A 68 17.52 8.49 -2.43
CA ILE A 68 17.59 9.79 -3.12
C ILE A 68 18.75 9.70 -4.10
N LEU A 69 18.47 9.96 -5.38
CA LEU A 69 19.45 9.92 -6.46
C LEU A 69 19.80 11.35 -6.88
N GLY A 70 21.09 11.69 -6.85
CA GLY A 70 21.65 12.96 -7.31
C GLY A 70 23.06 12.75 -7.86
N GLU A 71 24.00 13.63 -7.54
CA GLU A 71 25.43 13.38 -7.80
C GLU A 71 25.94 12.18 -6.98
N ASP A 72 25.41 12.02 -5.77
CA ASP A 72 25.60 10.85 -4.91
C ASP A 72 24.30 10.04 -4.77
N VAL A 73 24.43 8.82 -4.25
CA VAL A 73 23.31 7.97 -3.84
C VAL A 73 23.17 8.03 -2.32
N ILE A 74 22.06 8.57 -1.84
CA ILE A 74 21.77 8.68 -0.40
C ILE A 74 20.71 7.64 -0.04
N LEU A 75 21.02 6.81 0.94
CA LEU A 75 20.15 5.74 1.44
C LEU A 75 19.75 6.01 2.89
N ASN A 76 18.46 5.90 3.19
CA ASN A 76 17.99 5.77 4.56
C ASN A 76 17.66 4.31 4.84
N VAL A 77 18.15 3.83 5.99
CA VAL A 77 18.01 2.45 6.42
C VAL A 77 17.22 2.45 7.74
N ILE A 78 16.31 1.48 7.89
CA ILE A 78 15.55 1.28 9.11
C ILE A 78 16.50 0.81 10.23
N GLY A 79 16.44 1.45 11.39
CA GLY A 79 17.25 1.11 12.58
C GLY A 79 18.69 1.59 12.50
#